data_AF-A0A2Y9BT73-F1
#
_entry.id   AF-A0A2Y9BT73-F1
#
_cell.length_a   1.000
_cell.length_b   1.000
_cell.length_c   1.000
_cell.angle_alpha   90.00
_cell.angle_beta   90.00
_cell.angle_gamma   90.00
#
_symmetry.space_group_name_H-M   'P 1'
#
loop_
_entity.id
_entity.type
_entity.pdbx_description
1 polymer ?
#
loop_
_entity_poly.entity_id
_entity_poly.type
_entity_poly.pdbx_seq_one_letter_code
_entity_poly.pdbx_strand_id
1 'polypeptide(L)'
;MTSRATAGAEARATLARALLTMATYGERPVCSDAPQLWISDDAEDREGVKVWCQSCPLIEPCAAAGQFEKHGVWGGLDRTMRPGKEAA
;
A
#
# COMPACT_ATOMS: atom_id res chain seq x y z
N MET A 1 24.98 -2.26 8.34
CA MET A 1 23.68 -2.10 9.03
C MET A 1 22.95 -0.94 8.36
N THR A 2 21.89 -1.22 7.60
CA THR A 2 21.11 -0.22 6.88
C THR A 2 20.04 0.37 7.80
N SER A 3 19.87 1.69 7.82
CA SER A 3 18.84 2.35 8.67
C SER A 3 17.44 2.00 8.18
N ARG A 4 16.45 1.99 9.10
CA ARG A 4 15.02 1.80 8.76
C ARG A 4 14.53 2.81 7.72
N ALA A 5 15.04 4.05 7.78
CA ALA A 5 14.70 5.08 6.81
C ALA A 5 15.19 4.71 5.40
N THR A 6 16.42 4.20 5.30
CA THR A 6 17.00 3.74 4.03
C THR A 6 16.26 2.52 3.47
N ALA A 7 15.96 1.53 4.32
CA ALA A 7 15.18 0.36 3.93
C ALA A 7 13.79 0.74 3.38
N GLY A 8 13.13 1.70 4.03
CA GLY A 8 11.84 2.22 3.53
C GLY A 8 11.96 2.96 2.20
N ALA A 9 13.04 3.72 1.97
CA ALA A 9 13.28 4.36 0.68
C ALA A 9 13.51 3.33 -0.45
N GLU A 10 14.29 2.28 -0.18
CA GLU A 10 14.55 1.19 -1.14
C GLU A 10 13.29 0.40 -1.49
N ALA A 11 12.45 0.10 -0.50
CA ALA A 11 11.18 -0.59 -0.73
C ALA A 11 10.24 0.23 -1.62
N ARG A 12 10.10 1.55 -1.35
CA ARG A 12 9.31 2.47 -2.17
C ARG A 12 9.89 2.63 -3.57
N ALA A 13 11.21 2.71 -3.72
CA ALA A 13 11.86 2.76 -5.03
C ALA A 13 11.63 1.49 -5.84
N THR A 14 11.63 0.33 -5.18
CA THR A 14 11.33 -0.97 -5.83
C THR A 14 9.88 -1.00 -6.32
N LEU A 15 8.92 -0.61 -5.48
CA LEU A 15 7.53 -0.48 -5.89
C LEU A 15 7.34 0.51 -7.04
N ALA A 16 7.97 1.69 -6.96
CA ALA A 16 7.90 2.71 -8.00
C ALA A 16 8.41 2.19 -9.35
N ARG A 17 9.54 1.47 -9.37
CA ARG A 17 10.05 0.83 -10.59
C ARG A 17 9.08 -0.19 -11.16
N ALA A 18 8.49 -1.04 -10.31
CA ALA A 18 7.53 -2.05 -10.76
C ALA A 18 6.26 -1.41 -11.34
N LEU A 19 5.76 -0.33 -10.73
CA LEU A 19 4.64 0.47 -11.24
C LEU A 19 4.98 1.12 -12.59
N LEU A 20 6.19 1.68 -12.73
CA LEU A 20 6.64 2.25 -14.00
C LEU A 20 6.72 1.17 -15.09
N THR A 21 7.26 -0.01 -14.78
CA THR A 21 7.30 -1.14 -15.72
C THR A 21 5.90 -1.54 -16.17
N MET A 22 4.94 -1.70 -15.25
CA MET A 22 3.54 -1.97 -15.60
C MET A 22 2.97 -0.89 -16.53
N ALA A 23 3.23 0.39 -16.24
CA ALA A 23 2.78 1.49 -17.08
C ALA A 23 3.40 1.47 -18.48
N THR A 24 4.64 0.97 -18.65
CA THR A 24 5.24 0.81 -20.00
C THR A 24 4.51 -0.22 -20.88
N TYR A 25 3.78 -1.16 -20.26
CA TYR A 25 2.92 -2.13 -20.96
C TYR A 25 1.48 -1.62 -21.14
N GLY A 26 1.18 -0.39 -20.74
CA GLY A 26 -0.18 0.17 -20.79
C GLY A 26 -1.13 -0.39 -19.71
N GLU A 27 -0.61 -1.17 -18.78
CA GLU A 27 -1.36 -1.74 -17.66
C GLU A 27 -1.44 -0.76 -16.49
N ARG A 28 -2.40 -1.01 -15.58
CA ARG A 28 -2.58 -0.23 -14.36
C ARG A 28 -2.88 -1.13 -13.17
N PRO A 29 -2.40 -0.79 -11.96
CA PRO A 29 -2.76 -1.54 -10.77
C PRO A 29 -4.21 -1.24 -10.41
N VAL A 30 -4.92 -2.21 -9.85
CA VAL A 30 -6.32 -2.05 -9.41
C VAL A 30 -6.54 -0.86 -8.47
N CYS A 31 -5.50 -0.44 -7.75
CA CYS A 31 -5.59 0.72 -6.87
C CYS A 31 -5.67 2.07 -7.59
N SER A 32 -5.49 2.13 -8.91
CA SER A 32 -5.65 3.36 -9.69
C SER A 32 -7.10 3.73 -10.00
N ASP A 33 -8.03 2.78 -9.93
CA ASP A 33 -9.40 2.99 -10.41
C ASP A 33 -10.27 3.73 -9.38
N ALA A 34 -9.90 3.69 -8.10
CA ALA A 34 -10.58 4.38 -7.01
C ALA A 34 -9.61 4.77 -5.87
N PRO A 35 -8.57 5.59 -6.15
CA PRO A 35 -7.46 5.86 -5.23
C PRO A 35 -7.91 6.33 -3.84
N GLN A 36 -9.01 7.08 -3.76
CA GLN A 36 -9.58 7.59 -2.52
C GLN A 36 -10.02 6.49 -1.52
N LEU A 37 -10.45 5.31 -2.00
CA LEU A 37 -10.91 4.23 -1.11
C LEU A 37 -9.73 3.58 -0.36
N TRP A 38 -8.56 3.53 -1.00
CA TRP A 38 -7.35 2.92 -0.45
C TRP A 38 -6.74 3.72 0.70
N ILE A 39 -7.02 5.03 0.73
CA ILE A 39 -6.56 5.97 1.76
C ILE A 39 -7.72 6.60 2.53
N SER A 40 -8.93 6.03 2.41
CA SER A 40 -10.12 6.54 3.10
C SER A 40 -9.87 6.60 4.61
N ASP A 41 -10.46 7.59 5.28
CA ASP A 41 -10.48 7.62 6.75
C ASP A 41 -11.47 6.57 7.31
N ASP A 42 -12.45 6.17 6.51
CA ASP A 42 -13.39 5.11 6.85
C ASP A 42 -12.70 3.73 6.79
N ALA A 43 -12.82 2.97 7.88
CA ALA A 43 -12.28 1.63 7.97
C ALA A 43 -13.04 0.61 7.12
N GLU A 44 -14.34 0.82 6.86
CA GLU A 44 -15.15 -0.06 6.02
C GLU A 44 -14.77 0.06 4.56
N ASP A 45 -14.52 1.28 4.07
CA ASP A 45 -13.98 1.53 2.72
C ASP A 45 -12.65 0.80 2.52
N ARG A 46 -11.73 0.93 3.49
CA ARG A 46 -10.42 0.28 3.44
C ARG A 46 -10.54 -1.24 3.51
N GLU A 47 -11.42 -1.78 4.36
CA GLU A 47 -11.64 -3.22 4.43
C GLU A 47 -12.19 -3.78 3.10
N GLY A 48 -13.11 -3.05 2.47
CA GLY A 48 -13.75 -3.43 1.21
C GLY A 48 -12.77 -3.54 0.03
N VAL A 49 -11.72 -2.71 -0.02
CA VAL A 49 -10.75 -2.75 -1.14
C VAL A 49 -9.62 -3.76 -0.96
N LYS A 50 -9.41 -4.34 0.24
CA LYS A 50 -8.35 -5.33 0.47
C LYS A 50 -8.45 -6.55 -0.44
N VAL A 51 -9.68 -7.03 -0.68
CA VAL A 51 -9.92 -8.21 -1.53
C VAL A 51 -9.50 -7.96 -2.98
N TRP A 52 -9.54 -6.70 -3.44
CA TRP A 52 -9.11 -6.35 -4.79
C TRP A 52 -7.61 -6.51 -4.99
N CYS A 53 -6.80 -6.53 -3.92
CA CYS A 53 -5.36 -6.76 -4.02
C CYS A 53 -4.98 -8.15 -4.54
N GLN A 54 -5.85 -9.16 -4.41
CA GLN A 54 -5.50 -10.56 -4.70
C GLN A 54 -5.10 -10.82 -6.16
N SER A 55 -5.56 -9.99 -7.09
CA SER A 55 -5.22 -10.09 -8.52
C SER A 55 -4.06 -9.19 -8.93
N CYS A 56 -3.51 -8.37 -8.02
CA CYS A 56 -2.48 -7.40 -8.37
C CYS A 56 -1.10 -8.08 -8.47
N PRO A 57 -0.42 -8.06 -9.64
CA PRO A 57 0.90 -8.67 -9.78
C PRO A 57 1.99 -7.93 -8.98
N LEU A 58 1.69 -6.74 -8.47
CA LEU A 58 2.59 -5.93 -7.66
C LEU A 58 2.37 -6.12 -6.15
N ILE A 59 1.64 -7.16 -5.73
CA ILE A 59 1.27 -7.39 -4.32
C ILE A 59 2.50 -7.47 -3.40
N GLU A 60 3.55 -8.17 -3.80
CA GLU A 60 4.79 -8.33 -3.02
C GLU A 60 5.56 -7.02 -2.82
N PRO A 61 5.96 -6.28 -3.88
CA PRO A 61 6.63 -4.99 -3.67
C PRO A 61 5.73 -3.96 -2.99
N CYS A 62 4.41 -4.04 -3.18
CA CYS A 62 3.44 -3.19 -2.48
C CYS A 62 3.38 -3.50 -0.98
N ALA A 63 3.33 -4.78 -0.60
CA ALA A 63 3.37 -5.22 0.79
C ALA A 63 4.69 -4.82 1.46
N ALA A 64 5.82 -4.93 0.75
CA ALA A 64 7.14 -4.52 1.24
C ALA A 64 7.22 -3.01 1.53
N ALA A 65 6.75 -2.18 0.61
CA ALA A 65 6.67 -0.72 0.83
C ALA A 65 5.69 -0.38 1.97
N GLY A 66 4.55 -1.04 2.02
CA GLY A 66 3.51 -0.82 3.03
C GLY A 66 3.94 -1.05 4.48
N GLN A 67 5.02 -1.80 4.74
CA GLN A 67 5.58 -1.97 6.09
C GLN A 67 6.09 -0.66 6.71
N PHE A 68 6.30 0.36 5.88
CA PHE A 68 6.81 1.66 6.28
C PHE A 68 5.72 2.74 6.29
N GLU A 69 4.51 2.41 5.83
CA GLU A 69 3.37 3.32 5.76
C GLU A 69 2.52 3.20 7.02
N LYS A 70 1.87 4.30 7.39
CA LYS A 70 1.06 4.41 8.62
C LYS A 70 -0.45 4.49 8.36
N HIS A 71 -0.83 4.55 7.09
CA HIS A 71 -2.21 4.75 6.65
C HIS A 71 -2.46 4.06 5.31
N GLY A 72 -3.70 3.61 5.13
CA GLY A 72 -4.19 3.06 3.89
C GLY A 72 -3.92 1.56 3.71
N VAL A 73 -4.42 1.02 2.61
CA VAL A 73 -4.30 -0.39 2.25
C VAL A 73 -3.10 -0.63 1.34
N TRP A 74 -2.20 -1.50 1.78
CA TRP A 74 -0.97 -1.84 1.09
C TRP A 74 -0.77 -3.35 1.06
N GLY A 75 -0.61 -3.92 -0.14
CA GLY A 75 -0.37 -5.35 -0.31
C GLY A 75 -1.46 -6.24 0.31
N GLY A 76 -2.73 -5.81 0.24
CA GLY A 76 -3.86 -6.53 0.83
C GLY A 76 -4.06 -6.33 2.34
N LEU A 77 -3.29 -5.45 2.97
CA LEU A 77 -3.35 -5.19 4.41
C LEU A 77 -3.68 -3.72 4.69
N ASP A 78 -4.64 -3.46 5.57
CA ASP A 78 -4.85 -2.12 6.14
C ASP A 78 -3.69 -1.82 7.12
N ARG A 79 -2.93 -0.77 6.82
CA ARG A 79 -1.78 -0.29 7.60
C ARG A 79 -2.14 0.90 8.50
N THR A 80 -3.39 1.37 8.45
CA THR A 80 -3.85 2.47 9.30
C THR A 80 -3.71 2.10 10.76
N MET A 81 -2.78 2.78 11.43
CA MET A 81 -2.64 2.69 12.87
C MET A 81 -3.89 3.29 13.50
N ARG A 82 -4.70 2.48 14.19
CA ARG A 82 -5.75 3.04 15.04
C ARG A 82 -5.07 3.91 16.09
N PRO A 83 -5.57 5.13 16.36
CA PRO A 83 -5.17 5.83 17.57
C PRO A 83 -5.38 4.85 18.72
N GLY A 84 -4.33 4.57 19.49
CA GLY A 84 -4.49 3.83 20.73
C GLY A 84 -5.58 4.56 21.53
N LYS A 85 -6.52 3.83 22.12
CA LYS A 85 -7.39 4.43 23.14
C LYS A 85 -6.47 5.19 24.10
N GLU A 86 -6.53 6.51 24.10
CA GLU A 86 -6.08 7.26 25.25
C GLU A 86 -6.85 6.67 26.44
N ALA A 87 -6.10 6.28 27.47
CA ALA A 87 -6.66 5.69 28.67
C ALA A 87 -7.78 6.61 29.20
N ALA A 88 -8.91 5.98 29.51
CA ALA A 88 -10.04 6.61 30.19
C ALA A 88 -9.61 7.26 31.51
#